data_AF-K1SWL5-F1
#
_entry.id   AF-K1SWL5-F1
#
_cell.length_a   1.000
_cell.length_b   1.000
_cell.length_c   1.000
_cell.angle_alpha   90.00
_cell.angle_beta   90.00
_cell.angle_gamma   90.00
#
_symmetry.space_group_name_H-M   'P 1'
#
loop_
_entity.id
_entity.type
_entity.pdbx_description
1 polymer ?
#
loop_
_entity_poly.entity_id
_entity_poly.type
_entity_poly.pdbx_seq_one_letter_code
_entity_poly.pdbx_strand_id
1 'polypeptide(L)'
;ERDLANGTFTEEQIQEFVDHFIMKLRCVKFARTPEYNQIFAGDPVWVTEAIGGVGIDGRHMVTKMSFRYLHTLENLGAAPEPNLTVLWSTRLPKDFKKYCAKLSIEYSSMQYESDDLMRPINGDDYGIACCVSSMRIGKEMQFFGARANLAKCLLYAINGGVDEKTKVQVGPKYRPITSEYLDYDEVMERYEDMMKWLADVYVNALNIIHYMHDKYSYERIQMALHDAHVTRWFATGVAGLSVVADSLSAIKYAKVKAIRDEDGIVVDYETEGDFPKYGNDDDRVD
;
A
#
# COMPACT_ATOMS: atom_id res chain seq x y z
N GLU A 1 33.15 -4.01 -2.56
CA GLU A 1 34.20 -3.13 -3.15
C GLU A 1 35.54 -3.25 -2.46
N ARG A 2 35.65 -2.98 -1.14
CA ARG A 2 36.91 -3.14 -0.40
C ARG A 2 37.57 -4.51 -0.62
N ASP A 3 36.81 -5.58 -0.44
CA ASP A 3 37.36 -6.94 -0.53
C ASP A 3 37.72 -7.34 -1.98
N LEU A 4 37.06 -6.76 -2.99
CA LEU A 4 37.46 -6.88 -4.40
C LEU A 4 38.79 -6.16 -4.65
N ALA A 5 38.91 -4.93 -4.16
CA ALA A 5 40.13 -4.12 -4.32
C ALA A 5 41.34 -4.77 -3.64
N ASN A 6 41.12 -5.47 -2.52
CA ASN A 6 42.15 -6.21 -1.80
C ASN A 6 42.44 -7.60 -2.41
N GLY A 7 41.69 -8.04 -3.43
CA GLY A 7 41.79 -9.38 -3.98
C GLY A 7 41.44 -10.49 -2.97
N THR A 8 40.65 -10.17 -1.94
CA THR A 8 40.24 -11.12 -0.90
C THR A 8 39.19 -12.10 -1.42
N PHE A 9 38.27 -11.62 -2.24
CA PHE A 9 37.23 -12.42 -2.89
C PHE A 9 37.09 -12.02 -4.36
N THR A 10 36.64 -12.96 -5.19
CA THR A 10 36.27 -12.72 -6.59
C THR A 10 34.85 -12.15 -6.69
N GLU A 11 34.48 -11.64 -7.86
CA GLU A 11 33.10 -11.20 -8.14
C GLU A 11 32.09 -12.34 -7.96
N GLU A 12 32.44 -13.54 -8.43
CA GLU A 12 31.62 -14.75 -8.31
C GLU A 12 31.38 -15.14 -6.85
N GLN A 13 32.44 -15.13 -6.01
CA GLN A 13 32.31 -15.42 -4.57
C GLN A 13 31.42 -14.39 -3.86
N ILE A 14 31.52 -13.11 -4.24
CA ILE A 14 30.65 -12.08 -3.67
C ILE A 14 29.21 -12.28 -4.11
N GLN A 15 28.96 -12.63 -5.38
CA GLN A 15 27.62 -12.96 -5.84
C GLN A 15 27.06 -14.17 -5.09
N GLU A 16 27.86 -15.22 -4.87
CA GLU A 16 27.47 -16.39 -4.07
C GLU A 16 27.04 -15.98 -2.64
N PHE A 17 27.75 -15.05 -2.01
CA PHE A 17 27.36 -14.55 -0.68
C PHE A 17 26.02 -13.81 -0.71
N VAL A 18 25.78 -13.00 -1.75
CA VAL A 18 24.50 -12.31 -1.96
C VAL A 18 23.38 -13.32 -2.21
N ASP A 19 23.61 -14.31 -3.07
CA ASP A 19 22.65 -15.37 -3.36
C ASP A 19 22.29 -16.14 -2.09
N HIS A 20 23.27 -16.55 -1.28
CA HIS A 20 23.03 -17.21 0.01
C HIS A 20 22.27 -16.33 1.00
N PHE A 21 22.52 -15.03 1.03
CA PHE A 21 21.78 -14.09 1.86
C PHE A 21 20.32 -13.98 1.41
N ILE A 22 20.08 -13.79 0.11
CA ILE A 22 18.74 -13.73 -0.50
C ILE A 22 17.96 -15.03 -0.28
N MET A 23 18.63 -16.18 -0.40
CA MET A 23 18.04 -17.48 -0.05
C MET A 23 17.53 -17.51 1.39
N LYS A 24 18.22 -16.90 2.36
CA LYS A 24 17.74 -16.83 3.74
C LYS A 24 16.55 -15.92 3.89
N LEU A 25 16.52 -14.77 3.19
CA LEU A 25 15.37 -13.87 3.19
C LEU A 25 14.11 -14.57 2.63
N ARG A 26 14.27 -15.36 1.56
CA ARG A 26 13.20 -16.21 0.98
C ARG A 26 12.65 -17.28 1.92
N CYS A 27 13.41 -17.65 2.97
CA CYS A 27 13.02 -18.69 3.92
C CYS A 27 12.30 -18.15 5.16
N VAL A 28 12.15 -16.83 5.32
CA VAL A 28 11.42 -16.27 6.46
C VAL A 28 9.94 -16.70 6.36
N LYS A 29 9.40 -17.19 7.48
CA LYS A 29 8.02 -17.67 7.58
C LYS A 29 7.44 -17.34 8.95
N PHE A 30 6.14 -17.08 8.97
CA PHE A 30 5.37 -16.87 10.20
C PHE A 30 4.19 -17.83 10.23
N ALA A 31 3.86 -18.37 11.40
CA ALA A 31 2.62 -19.12 11.55
C ALA A 31 1.43 -18.15 11.46
N ARG A 32 0.51 -18.40 10.50
CA ARG A 32 -0.67 -17.57 10.23
C ARG A 32 -1.94 -18.40 10.30
N THR A 33 -3.05 -17.78 10.72
CA THR A 33 -4.36 -18.42 10.69
C THR A 33 -4.98 -18.32 9.29
N PRO A 34 -6.00 -19.15 8.97
CA PRO A 34 -6.69 -19.05 7.69
C PRO A 34 -7.30 -17.66 7.41
N GLU A 35 -7.78 -16.95 8.43
CA GLU A 35 -8.37 -15.60 8.30
C GLU A 35 -7.32 -14.58 7.86
N TYR A 36 -6.09 -14.68 8.36
CA TYR A 36 -4.98 -13.84 7.91
C TYR A 36 -4.72 -14.04 6.41
N ASN A 37 -4.73 -15.29 5.95
CA ASN A 37 -4.46 -15.62 4.54
C ASN A 37 -5.55 -15.15 3.58
N GLN A 38 -6.78 -14.91 4.06
CA GLN A 38 -7.85 -14.30 3.26
C GLN A 38 -7.64 -12.79 3.04
N ILE A 39 -6.95 -12.12 3.98
CA ILE A 39 -6.68 -10.68 3.92
C ILE A 39 -5.33 -10.41 3.23
N PHE A 40 -4.31 -11.21 3.57
CA PHE A 40 -2.94 -11.12 3.07
C PHE A 40 -2.56 -12.43 2.37
N ALA A 41 -3.02 -12.58 1.13
CA ALA A 41 -2.79 -13.77 0.33
C ALA A 41 -1.32 -13.91 -0.12
N GLY A 42 -0.88 -15.15 -0.33
CA GLY A 42 0.45 -15.46 -0.89
C GLY A 42 1.56 -15.69 0.14
N ASP A 43 1.21 -15.82 1.43
CA ASP A 43 2.16 -15.96 2.53
C ASP A 43 3.26 -14.86 2.53
N PRO A 44 2.87 -13.57 2.44
CA PRO A 44 3.81 -12.47 2.33
C PRO A 44 4.50 -12.19 3.67
N VAL A 45 5.76 -11.78 3.57
CA VAL A 45 6.60 -11.38 4.72
C VAL A 45 6.98 -9.91 4.62
N TRP A 46 7.07 -9.38 3.40
CA TRP A 46 7.55 -8.05 3.07
C TRP A 46 8.96 -7.78 3.59
N VAL A 47 9.90 -8.69 3.29
CA VAL A 47 11.32 -8.41 3.47
C VAL A 47 11.74 -7.47 2.35
N THR A 48 11.48 -6.19 2.55
CA THR A 48 11.59 -5.18 1.48
C THR A 48 13.00 -4.58 1.45
N GLU A 49 13.62 -4.61 0.29
CA GLU A 49 14.93 -4.02 0.04
C GLU A 49 14.78 -2.82 -0.90
N ALA A 50 15.23 -1.64 -0.46
CA ALA A 50 15.22 -0.42 -1.26
C ALA A 50 16.55 -0.28 -2.02
N ILE A 51 16.49 -0.26 -3.35
CA ILE A 51 17.66 -0.38 -4.23
C ILE A 51 17.81 0.87 -5.08
N GLY A 52 19.01 1.46 -5.08
CA GLY A 52 19.34 2.58 -5.95
C GLY A 52 18.98 3.92 -5.33
N GLY A 53 18.24 4.76 -6.06
CA GLY A 53 17.96 6.14 -5.65
C GLY A 53 19.09 7.12 -5.96
N VAL A 54 18.95 8.35 -5.45
CA VAL A 54 19.86 9.47 -5.67
C VAL A 54 20.14 10.15 -4.33
N GLY A 55 21.39 10.52 -4.10
CA GLY A 55 21.81 11.27 -2.93
C GLY A 55 21.26 12.70 -2.95
N ILE A 56 21.14 13.33 -1.78
CA ILE A 56 20.80 14.76 -1.69
C ILE A 56 21.84 15.66 -2.38
N ASP A 57 23.06 15.14 -2.58
CA ASP A 57 24.14 15.77 -3.33
C ASP A 57 24.00 15.66 -4.86
N GLY A 58 22.96 14.95 -5.32
CA GLY A 58 22.63 14.77 -6.74
C GLY A 58 23.33 13.61 -7.44
N ARG A 59 24.26 12.89 -6.80
CA ARG A 59 24.86 11.66 -7.35
C ARG A 59 23.89 10.50 -7.20
N HIS A 60 23.86 9.59 -8.17
CA HIS A 60 23.07 8.36 -7.99
C HIS A 60 23.68 7.47 -6.90
N MET A 61 22.85 6.68 -6.23
CA MET A 61 23.26 5.71 -5.21
C MET A 61 23.33 4.27 -5.75
N VAL A 62 23.10 4.08 -7.05
CA VAL A 62 23.31 2.78 -7.71
C VAL A 62 24.76 2.33 -7.59
N THR A 63 24.97 1.09 -7.13
CA THR A 63 26.29 0.47 -7.01
C THR A 63 26.32 -0.90 -7.69
N LYS A 64 27.49 -1.57 -7.75
CA LYS A 64 27.55 -2.98 -8.16
C LYS A 64 26.67 -3.88 -7.30
N MET A 65 26.50 -3.58 -6.00
CA MET A 65 25.60 -4.35 -5.14
C MET A 65 24.15 -4.28 -5.59
N SER A 66 23.71 -3.13 -6.12
CA SER A 66 22.37 -2.99 -6.70
C SER A 66 22.14 -4.00 -7.83
N PHE A 67 23.13 -4.18 -8.71
CA PHE A 67 23.07 -5.20 -9.76
C PHE A 67 23.09 -6.61 -9.17
N ARG A 68 23.95 -6.90 -8.19
CA ARG A 68 24.04 -8.24 -7.56
C ARG A 68 22.74 -8.69 -6.89
N TYR A 69 22.06 -7.78 -6.19
CA TYR A 69 20.74 -8.05 -5.59
C TYR A 69 19.72 -8.41 -6.66
N LEU A 70 19.65 -7.62 -7.74
CA LEU A 70 18.71 -7.88 -8.82
C LEU A 70 19.06 -9.14 -9.62
N HIS A 71 20.36 -9.42 -9.81
CA HIS A 71 20.86 -10.62 -10.49
C HIS A 71 20.51 -11.92 -9.77
N THR A 72 20.11 -11.87 -8.49
CA THR A 72 19.58 -13.05 -7.80
C THR A 72 18.30 -13.59 -8.43
N LEU A 73 17.56 -12.77 -9.18
CA LEU A 73 16.43 -13.24 -10.00
C LEU A 73 16.90 -14.13 -11.16
N GLU A 74 18.09 -13.85 -11.72
CA GLU A 74 18.68 -14.65 -12.79
C GLU A 74 19.29 -15.95 -12.23
N ASN A 75 20.02 -15.88 -11.10
CA ASN A 75 20.68 -17.04 -10.50
C ASN A 75 19.72 -17.97 -9.76
N LEU A 76 18.79 -17.43 -8.97
CA LEU A 76 17.92 -18.18 -8.06
C LEU A 76 16.48 -18.28 -8.58
N GLY A 77 16.17 -17.65 -9.71
CA GLY A 77 14.83 -17.55 -10.27
C GLY A 77 13.94 -16.50 -9.57
N ALA A 78 12.80 -16.23 -10.20
CA ALA A 78 11.76 -15.35 -9.71
C ALA A 78 11.22 -15.81 -8.34
N ALA A 79 11.08 -14.86 -7.42
CA ALA A 79 10.45 -15.09 -6.13
C ALA A 79 9.78 -13.79 -5.64
N PRO A 80 8.69 -13.89 -4.85
CA PRO A 80 8.05 -12.72 -4.26
C PRO A 80 8.86 -12.08 -3.14
N GLU A 81 9.81 -12.82 -2.53
CA GLU A 81 10.66 -12.35 -1.45
C GLU A 81 12.16 -12.49 -1.84
N PRO A 82 13.04 -11.62 -1.33
CA PRO A 82 12.70 -10.33 -0.73
C PRO A 82 11.94 -9.45 -1.73
N ASN A 83 11.14 -8.53 -1.22
CA ASN A 83 10.42 -7.57 -2.04
C ASN A 83 11.41 -6.50 -2.57
N LEU A 84 11.99 -6.76 -3.74
CA LEU A 84 12.99 -5.91 -4.38
C LEU A 84 12.35 -4.62 -4.92
N THR A 85 12.68 -3.49 -4.30
CA THR A 85 12.07 -2.18 -4.60
C THR A 85 13.10 -1.22 -5.16
N VAL A 86 12.98 -0.88 -6.44
CA VAL A 86 13.87 0.10 -7.06
C VAL A 86 13.38 1.50 -6.74
N LEU A 87 14.21 2.29 -6.05
CA LEU A 87 14.00 3.72 -5.84
C LEU A 87 14.29 4.46 -7.15
N TRP A 88 13.23 4.67 -7.93
CA TRP A 88 13.31 5.15 -9.30
C TRP A 88 13.44 6.68 -9.38
N SER A 89 14.46 7.14 -10.09
CA SER A 89 14.66 8.54 -10.43
C SER A 89 14.97 8.71 -11.91
N THR A 90 14.54 9.84 -12.46
CA THR A 90 14.96 10.33 -13.78
C THR A 90 16.48 10.48 -13.90
N ARG A 91 17.21 10.61 -12.79
CA ARG A 91 18.68 10.76 -12.75
C ARG A 91 19.46 9.44 -12.59
N LEU A 92 18.79 8.29 -12.51
CA LEU A 92 19.51 7.00 -12.43
C LEU A 92 20.32 6.73 -13.72
N PRO A 93 21.45 6.02 -13.62
CA PRO A 93 22.23 5.59 -14.78
C PRO A 93 21.40 4.85 -15.82
N LYS A 94 21.58 5.19 -17.10
CA LYS A 94 20.81 4.62 -18.21
C LYS A 94 20.89 3.10 -18.26
N ASP A 95 22.06 2.52 -17.98
CA ASP A 95 22.25 1.08 -18.05
C ASP A 95 21.59 0.34 -16.88
N PHE A 96 21.55 0.94 -15.69
CA PHE A 96 20.79 0.40 -14.57
C PHE A 96 19.28 0.40 -14.86
N LYS A 97 18.75 1.49 -15.44
CA LYS A 97 17.33 1.55 -15.85
C LYS A 97 16.99 0.46 -16.86
N LYS A 98 17.83 0.26 -17.88
CA LYS A 98 17.66 -0.81 -18.87
C LYS A 98 17.71 -2.19 -18.24
N TYR A 99 18.63 -2.41 -17.29
CA TYR A 99 18.75 -3.68 -16.60
C TYR A 99 17.53 -3.98 -15.73
N CYS A 100 17.03 -3.00 -14.98
CA CYS A 100 15.78 -3.14 -14.23
C CYS A 100 14.60 -3.47 -15.17
N ALA A 101 14.48 -2.76 -16.29
CA ALA A 101 13.43 -3.04 -17.28
C ALA A 101 13.53 -4.46 -17.87
N LYS A 102 14.75 -4.92 -18.20
CA LYS A 102 15.00 -6.30 -18.65
C LYS A 102 14.48 -7.30 -17.62
N LEU A 103 14.87 -7.16 -16.35
CA LEU A 103 14.48 -8.09 -15.30
C LEU A 103 12.98 -8.04 -15.00
N SER A 104 12.34 -6.87 -15.06
CA SER A 104 10.88 -6.78 -14.95
C SER A 104 10.17 -7.52 -16.07
N ILE A 105 10.65 -7.42 -17.32
CA ILE A 105 10.09 -8.15 -18.48
C ILE A 105 10.25 -9.66 -18.27
N GLU A 106 11.41 -10.11 -17.80
CA GLU A 106 11.73 -11.54 -17.69
C GLU A 106 11.08 -12.21 -16.47
N TYR A 107 10.97 -11.51 -15.34
CA TYR A 107 10.64 -12.12 -14.06
C TYR A 107 9.42 -11.53 -13.35
N SER A 108 9.00 -10.31 -13.67
CA SER A 108 7.84 -9.64 -13.03
C SER A 108 7.86 -9.67 -11.49
N SER A 109 9.05 -9.64 -10.88
CA SER A 109 9.27 -9.87 -9.44
C SER A 109 9.94 -8.67 -8.76
N MET A 110 9.74 -7.46 -9.30
CA MET A 110 10.31 -6.22 -8.78
C MET A 110 9.26 -5.13 -8.77
N GLN A 111 9.36 -4.22 -7.81
CA GLN A 111 8.53 -3.02 -7.73
C GLN A 111 9.38 -1.76 -7.85
N TYR A 112 8.70 -0.63 -8.14
CA TYR A 112 9.33 0.66 -8.36
C TYR A 112 8.62 1.71 -7.53
N GLU A 113 9.40 2.56 -6.89
CA GLU A 113 8.91 3.65 -6.06
C GLU A 113 9.58 4.96 -6.46
N SER A 114 8.82 6.06 -6.47
CA SER A 114 9.32 7.34 -6.98
C SER A 114 10.27 8.03 -6.00
N ASP A 115 11.57 7.83 -6.19
CA ASP A 115 12.63 8.52 -5.42
C ASP A 115 12.60 10.04 -5.67
N ASP A 116 12.22 10.47 -6.88
CA ASP A 116 12.10 11.89 -7.19
C ASP A 116 11.00 12.60 -6.36
N LEU A 117 9.99 11.86 -5.88
CA LEU A 117 8.94 12.38 -5.00
C LEU A 117 9.27 12.21 -3.51
N MET A 118 9.86 11.08 -3.13
CA MET A 118 10.09 10.75 -1.72
C MET A 118 11.37 11.37 -1.15
N ARG A 119 12.47 11.41 -1.92
CA ARG A 119 13.76 11.96 -1.47
C ARG A 119 13.67 13.40 -0.96
N PRO A 120 12.93 14.33 -1.60
CA PRO A 120 12.78 15.69 -1.07
C PRO A 120 12.16 15.76 0.34
N ILE A 121 11.39 14.75 0.73
CA ILE A 121 10.71 14.67 2.03
C ILE A 121 11.57 13.92 3.04
N ASN A 122 12.15 12.78 2.62
CA ASN A 122 12.80 11.83 3.52
C ASN A 122 14.34 11.97 3.57
N GLY A 123 14.95 12.71 2.64
CA GLY A 123 16.39 12.64 2.41
C GLY A 123 16.77 11.42 1.57
N ASP A 124 18.03 10.99 1.64
CA ASP A 124 18.61 9.94 0.80
C ASP A 124 18.94 8.63 1.54
N ASP A 125 18.60 8.53 2.82
CA ASP A 125 18.73 7.30 3.64
C ASP A 125 17.38 6.87 4.21
N TYR A 126 16.46 6.58 3.29
CA TYR A 126 15.12 6.08 3.60
C TYR A 126 14.89 4.72 2.96
N GLY A 127 14.04 3.91 3.60
CA GLY A 127 13.58 2.63 3.08
C GLY A 127 12.10 2.64 2.81
N ILE A 128 11.62 1.54 2.23
CA ILE A 128 10.20 1.25 2.03
C ILE A 128 9.81 0.14 3.00
N ALA A 129 8.86 0.42 3.87
CA ALA A 129 8.25 -0.57 4.74
C ALA A 129 6.98 -1.14 4.09
N CYS A 130 6.81 -2.46 4.23
CA CYS A 130 5.70 -3.20 3.64
C CYS A 130 5.68 -3.03 2.11
N CYS A 131 4.68 -2.34 1.56
CA CYS A 131 4.56 -2.15 0.11
C CYS A 131 5.15 -0.81 -0.35
N VAL A 132 4.68 0.32 0.22
CA VAL A 132 4.84 1.66 -0.36
C VAL A 132 5.19 2.75 0.67
N SER A 133 5.34 2.36 1.94
CA SER A 133 5.45 3.31 3.03
C SER A 133 6.90 3.73 3.27
N SER A 134 7.27 4.94 2.88
CA SER A 134 8.64 5.44 3.11
C SER A 134 8.89 5.84 4.57
N MET A 135 10.10 5.54 5.07
CA MET A 135 10.57 5.92 6.40
C MET A 135 12.08 6.11 6.40
N ARG A 136 12.58 7.12 7.12
CA ARG A 136 14.02 7.27 7.36
C ARG A 136 14.54 6.15 8.25
N ILE A 137 15.58 5.46 7.80
CA ILE A 137 16.08 4.25 8.46
C ILE A 137 16.55 4.57 9.89
N GLY A 138 16.07 3.79 10.86
CA GLY A 138 16.43 3.94 12.28
C GLY A 138 15.89 5.20 12.96
N LYS A 139 15.14 6.06 12.26
CA LYS A 139 14.66 7.36 12.79
C LYS A 139 13.14 7.44 12.89
N GLU A 140 12.45 6.63 12.09
CA GLU A 140 11.01 6.71 11.94
C GLU A 140 10.39 5.31 11.96
N MET A 141 9.16 5.23 12.46
CA MET A 141 8.33 4.05 12.37
C MET A 141 6.87 4.45 12.09
N GLN A 142 6.08 3.47 11.68
CA GLN A 142 4.65 3.64 11.44
C GLN A 142 3.84 2.73 12.35
N PHE A 143 2.80 3.32 12.94
CA PHE A 143 1.69 2.58 13.51
C PHE A 143 0.78 2.13 12.37
N PHE A 144 0.88 0.84 12.03
CA PHE A 144 0.17 0.22 10.92
C PHE A 144 -1.33 0.15 11.16
N GLY A 145 -2.12 0.79 10.28
CA GLY A 145 -3.56 0.83 10.43
C GLY A 145 -4.37 -0.16 9.59
N ALA A 146 -3.77 -0.98 8.74
CA ALA A 146 -4.50 -1.70 7.68
C ALA A 146 -5.29 -0.71 6.79
N ARG A 147 -6.59 -0.94 6.55
CA ARG A 147 -7.41 -0.09 5.68
C ARG A 147 -8.90 -0.08 6.05
N ALA A 148 -9.55 1.07 5.91
CA ALA A 148 -11.00 1.21 6.01
C ALA A 148 -11.69 1.07 4.64
N ASN A 149 -12.87 0.44 4.59
CA ASN A 149 -13.60 0.20 3.34
C ASN A 149 -14.49 1.40 2.97
N LEU A 150 -14.00 2.24 2.05
CA LEU A 150 -14.70 3.44 1.61
C LEU A 150 -15.91 3.15 0.73
N ALA A 151 -15.85 2.08 -0.08
CA ALA A 151 -16.98 1.67 -0.92
C ALA A 151 -18.18 1.23 -0.08
N LYS A 152 -17.92 0.47 0.99
CA LYS A 152 -18.98 0.06 1.92
C LYS A 152 -19.52 1.22 2.75
N CYS A 153 -18.64 2.17 3.10
CA CYS A 153 -19.04 3.43 3.72
C CYS A 153 -20.05 4.21 2.84
N LEU A 154 -19.85 4.22 1.52
CA LEU A 154 -20.79 4.85 0.57
C LEU A 154 -22.14 4.14 0.57
N LEU A 155 -22.16 2.80 0.56
CA LEU A 155 -23.42 2.04 0.68
C LEU A 155 -24.13 2.32 2.00
N TYR A 156 -23.39 2.46 3.10
CA TYR A 156 -23.96 2.81 4.40
C TYR A 156 -24.54 4.23 4.38
N ALA A 157 -23.90 5.18 3.71
CA ALA A 157 -24.44 6.53 3.56
C ALA A 157 -25.80 6.51 2.84
N ILE A 158 -25.93 5.71 1.78
CA ILE A 158 -27.18 5.54 1.03
C ILE A 158 -28.25 4.84 1.89
N ASN A 159 -27.88 3.79 2.61
CA ASN A 159 -28.79 2.93 3.39
C ASN A 159 -28.96 3.36 4.87
N GLY A 160 -28.53 4.55 5.27
CA GLY A 160 -28.72 5.04 6.65
C GLY A 160 -27.97 4.23 7.72
N GLY A 161 -26.79 3.70 7.37
CA GLY A 161 -25.92 2.90 8.25
C GLY A 161 -26.27 1.41 8.32
N VAL A 162 -27.28 0.96 7.57
CA VAL A 162 -27.66 -0.45 7.49
C VAL A 162 -26.83 -1.16 6.43
N ASP A 163 -26.36 -2.35 6.78
CA ASP A 163 -25.61 -3.21 5.89
C ASP A 163 -26.49 -3.89 4.84
N GLU A 164 -26.13 -3.76 3.57
CA GLU A 164 -26.96 -4.21 2.45
C GLU A 164 -27.07 -5.74 2.36
N LYS A 165 -26.10 -6.47 2.93
CA LYS A 165 -26.05 -7.95 2.89
C LYS A 165 -26.63 -8.59 4.14
N THR A 166 -26.19 -8.12 5.31
CA THR A 166 -26.56 -8.72 6.60
C THR A 166 -27.81 -8.09 7.21
N LYS A 167 -28.26 -6.93 6.69
CA LYS A 167 -29.41 -6.16 7.18
C LYS A 167 -29.27 -5.66 8.62
N VAL A 168 -28.05 -5.66 9.15
CA VAL A 168 -27.73 -5.17 10.49
C VAL A 168 -27.45 -3.67 10.45
N GLN A 169 -27.92 -2.93 11.46
CA GLN A 169 -27.50 -1.55 11.68
C GLN A 169 -26.05 -1.53 12.18
N VAL A 170 -25.10 -1.13 11.32
CA VAL A 170 -23.67 -1.09 11.64
C VAL A 170 -23.21 0.35 11.92
N GLY A 171 -23.54 1.26 11.01
CA GLY A 171 -23.31 2.69 11.18
C GLY A 171 -24.39 3.37 12.04
N PRO A 172 -24.26 4.68 12.33
CA PRO A 172 -25.30 5.45 12.98
C PRO A 172 -26.59 5.41 12.17
N LYS A 173 -27.74 5.44 12.86
CA LYS A 173 -29.07 5.39 12.25
C LYS A 173 -29.44 6.74 11.62
N TYR A 174 -28.73 7.12 10.57
CA TYR A 174 -29.04 8.29 9.76
C TYR A 174 -30.24 8.04 8.85
N ARG A 175 -30.76 9.12 8.25
CA ARG A 175 -31.85 9.01 7.29
C ARG A 175 -31.30 8.40 5.99
N PRO A 176 -31.84 7.28 5.50
CA PRO A 176 -31.46 6.73 4.21
C PRO A 176 -31.95 7.64 3.08
N ILE A 177 -31.33 7.53 1.91
CA ILE A 177 -31.82 8.15 0.69
C ILE A 177 -33.07 7.38 0.26
N THR A 178 -34.18 8.07 -0.01
CA THR A 178 -35.47 7.47 -0.38
C THR A 178 -35.90 7.75 -1.81
N SER A 179 -35.17 8.60 -2.54
CA SER A 179 -35.44 8.85 -3.95
C SER A 179 -35.26 7.58 -4.80
N GLU A 180 -35.95 7.53 -5.94
CA GLU A 180 -35.81 6.46 -6.93
C GLU A 180 -34.48 6.57 -7.67
N TYR A 181 -34.10 7.79 -8.06
CA TYR A 181 -32.81 8.10 -8.68
C TYR A 181 -31.92 8.82 -7.67
N LEU A 182 -30.65 8.42 -7.62
CA LEU A 182 -29.66 9.04 -6.75
C LEU A 182 -29.28 10.43 -7.27
N ASP A 183 -29.17 11.37 -6.35
CA ASP A 183 -28.63 12.71 -6.59
C ASP A 183 -27.21 12.81 -6.01
N TYR A 184 -26.29 13.40 -6.78
CA TYR A 184 -24.87 13.46 -6.39
C TYR A 184 -24.65 14.26 -5.12
N ASP A 185 -25.26 15.44 -5.01
CA ASP A 185 -25.03 16.34 -3.89
C ASP A 185 -25.62 15.74 -2.60
N GLU A 186 -26.81 15.13 -2.69
CA GLU A 186 -27.40 14.39 -1.56
C GLU A 186 -26.52 13.21 -1.13
N VAL A 187 -26.06 12.38 -2.08
CA VAL A 187 -25.20 11.22 -1.76
C VAL A 187 -23.90 11.67 -1.12
N MET A 188 -23.27 12.73 -1.64
CA MET A 188 -22.00 13.23 -1.13
C MET A 188 -22.13 13.78 0.29
N GLU A 189 -23.18 14.56 0.58
CA GLU A 189 -23.45 15.08 1.93
C GLU A 189 -23.58 13.92 2.94
N ARG A 190 -24.37 12.88 2.61
CA ARG A 190 -24.53 11.70 3.46
C ARG A 190 -23.23 10.93 3.62
N TYR A 191 -22.44 10.87 2.55
CA TYR A 191 -21.17 10.15 2.54
C TYR A 191 -20.13 10.82 3.44
N GLU A 192 -20.05 12.16 3.44
CA GLU A 192 -19.18 12.90 4.35
C GLU A 192 -19.52 12.61 5.82
N ASP A 193 -20.79 12.61 6.19
CA ASP A 193 -21.22 12.30 7.55
C ASP A 193 -20.89 10.86 7.95
N MET A 194 -21.08 9.90 7.04
CA MET A 194 -20.70 8.51 7.27
C MET A 194 -19.17 8.34 7.38
N MET A 195 -18.39 9.09 6.59
CA MET A 195 -16.93 9.08 6.68
C MET A 195 -16.42 9.68 7.99
N LYS A 196 -17.04 10.73 8.53
CA LYS A 196 -16.71 11.27 9.86
C LYS A 196 -16.88 10.21 10.94
N TRP A 197 -17.99 9.46 10.92
CA TRP A 197 -18.20 8.34 11.82
C TRP A 197 -17.16 7.23 11.62
N LEU A 198 -16.88 6.84 10.36
CA LEU A 198 -15.90 5.80 10.05
C LEU A 198 -14.50 6.18 10.56
N ALA A 199 -14.09 7.44 10.39
CA ALA A 199 -12.82 7.95 10.86
C ALA A 199 -12.70 7.87 12.39
N ASP A 200 -13.75 8.26 13.11
CA ASP A 200 -13.78 8.15 14.58
C ASP A 200 -13.63 6.69 15.05
N VAL A 201 -14.41 5.77 14.47
CA VAL A 201 -14.31 4.33 14.80
C VAL A 201 -12.91 3.80 14.49
N TYR A 202 -12.36 4.15 13.33
CA TYR A 202 -11.09 3.64 12.86
C TYR A 202 -9.92 4.13 13.73
N VAL A 203 -9.84 5.43 13.99
CA VAL A 203 -8.77 6.01 14.80
C VAL A 203 -8.84 5.51 16.25
N ASN A 204 -10.04 5.40 16.83
CA ASN A 204 -10.19 4.87 18.18
C ASN A 204 -9.76 3.40 18.28
N ALA A 205 -10.08 2.57 17.28
CA ALA A 205 -9.61 1.20 17.23
C ALA A 205 -8.07 1.12 17.18
N LEU A 206 -7.44 1.94 16.32
CA LEU A 206 -5.99 1.97 16.18
C LEU A 206 -5.28 2.49 17.45
N ASN A 207 -5.84 3.49 18.13
CA ASN A 207 -5.33 3.96 19.42
C ASN A 207 -5.24 2.82 20.44
N ILE A 208 -6.30 1.99 20.54
CA ILE A 208 -6.31 0.82 21.42
C ILE A 208 -5.26 -0.20 20.97
N ILE A 209 -5.22 -0.52 19.67
CA ILE A 209 -4.30 -1.51 19.10
C ILE A 209 -2.85 -1.15 19.42
N HIS A 210 -2.42 0.07 19.10
CA HIS A 210 -1.02 0.46 19.25
C HIS A 210 -0.62 0.65 20.71
N TYR A 211 -1.53 1.16 21.56
CA TYR A 211 -1.30 1.19 23.00
C TYR A 211 -1.04 -0.22 23.56
N MET A 212 -1.86 -1.20 23.16
CA MET A 212 -1.72 -2.57 23.64
C MET A 212 -0.49 -3.26 23.03
N HIS A 213 -0.13 -2.95 21.79
CA HIS A 213 1.06 -3.50 21.14
C HIS A 213 2.34 -3.03 21.85
N ASP A 214 2.47 -1.73 22.11
CA ASP A 214 3.62 -1.18 22.86
C ASP A 214 3.72 -1.77 24.27
N LYS A 215 2.58 -2.07 24.90
CA LYS A 215 2.55 -2.63 26.26
C LYS A 215 2.92 -4.11 26.32
N TYR A 216 2.42 -4.92 25.38
CA TYR A 216 2.48 -6.38 25.48
C TYR A 216 3.41 -7.05 24.47
N SER A 217 3.77 -6.36 23.39
CA SER A 217 4.55 -6.91 22.28
C SER A 217 5.53 -5.89 21.68
N TYR A 218 6.15 -5.07 22.53
CA TYR A 218 7.16 -4.09 22.09
C TYR A 218 8.32 -4.76 21.32
N GLU A 219 8.60 -4.26 20.12
CA GLU A 219 9.59 -4.77 19.17
C GLU A 219 11.03 -4.41 19.58
N ARG A 220 11.42 -4.83 20.78
CA ARG A 220 12.67 -4.41 21.44
C ARG A 220 13.93 -4.55 20.59
N ILE A 221 14.01 -5.58 19.74
CA ILE A 221 15.20 -5.85 18.92
C ILE A 221 15.27 -4.85 17.76
N GLN A 222 14.15 -4.63 17.08
CA GLN A 222 14.04 -3.63 16.02
C GLN A 222 14.24 -2.22 16.58
N MET A 223 13.60 -1.90 17.71
CA MET A 223 13.70 -0.58 18.34
C MET A 223 15.09 -0.31 18.95
N ALA A 224 15.85 -1.34 19.32
CA ALA A 224 17.25 -1.19 19.76
C ALA A 224 18.18 -0.73 18.62
N LEU A 225 17.75 -0.85 17.37
CA LEU A 225 18.48 -0.39 16.18
C LEU A 225 17.96 0.97 15.67
N HIS A 226 17.15 1.66 16.48
CA HIS A 226 16.70 3.02 16.20
C HIS A 226 17.39 4.03 17.10
N ASP A 227 17.37 5.31 16.68
CA ASP A 227 17.72 6.44 17.52
C ASP A 227 16.83 6.48 18.77
N ALA A 228 17.34 7.12 19.85
CA ALA A 228 16.63 7.20 21.13
C ALA A 228 15.24 7.83 21.02
N HIS A 229 15.03 8.73 20.05
CA HIS A 229 13.76 9.39 19.78
C HIS A 229 13.29 9.10 18.36
N VAL A 230 12.35 8.15 18.25
CA VAL A 230 11.77 7.72 16.98
C VAL A 230 10.50 8.51 16.67
N THR A 231 10.41 9.06 15.46
CA THR A 231 9.17 9.69 14.97
C THR A 231 8.16 8.60 14.63
N ARG A 232 6.92 8.76 15.10
CA ARG A 232 5.85 7.79 14.87
C ARG A 232 4.77 8.41 13.99
N TRP A 233 4.53 7.78 12.85
CA TRP A 233 3.45 8.14 11.94
C TRP A 233 2.24 7.24 12.18
N PHE A 234 1.04 7.82 12.12
CA PHE A 234 -0.20 7.09 12.28
C PHE A 234 -0.77 6.76 10.89
N ALA A 235 -0.51 5.54 10.41
CA ALA A 235 -0.76 5.17 9.01
C ALA A 235 -2.19 4.62 8.83
N THR A 236 -3.11 5.46 8.36
CA THR A 236 -4.50 5.07 8.04
C THR A 236 -4.64 4.76 6.55
N GLY A 237 -5.04 3.54 6.21
CA GLY A 237 -5.28 3.13 4.83
C GLY A 237 -6.76 3.23 4.43
N VAL A 238 -6.99 3.29 3.13
CA VAL A 238 -8.34 3.25 2.52
C VAL A 238 -8.41 2.15 1.47
N ALA A 239 -9.59 1.55 1.31
CA ALA A 239 -9.87 0.51 0.33
C ALA A 239 -11.10 0.86 -0.51
N GLY A 240 -11.09 0.48 -1.78
CA GLY A 240 -12.20 0.71 -2.71
C GLY A 240 -12.28 2.14 -3.25
N LEU A 241 -11.15 2.85 -3.33
CA LEU A 241 -11.11 4.23 -3.82
C LEU A 241 -11.72 4.37 -5.22
N SER A 242 -11.26 3.58 -6.19
CA SER A 242 -11.79 3.63 -7.57
C SER A 242 -13.26 3.24 -7.64
N VAL A 243 -13.72 2.31 -6.81
CA VAL A 243 -15.15 1.94 -6.73
C VAL A 243 -15.99 3.12 -6.27
N VAL A 244 -15.51 3.88 -5.28
CA VAL A 244 -16.19 5.11 -4.82
C VAL A 244 -16.17 6.17 -5.91
N ALA A 245 -15.01 6.44 -6.52
CA ALA A 245 -14.87 7.43 -7.58
C ALA A 245 -15.82 7.13 -8.76
N ASP A 246 -15.84 5.89 -9.24
CA ASP A 246 -16.70 5.46 -10.33
C ASP A 246 -18.18 5.48 -9.96
N SER A 247 -18.53 5.11 -8.72
CA SER A 247 -19.93 5.18 -8.24
C SER A 247 -20.43 6.62 -8.20
N LEU A 248 -19.62 7.53 -7.65
CA LEU A 248 -19.93 8.96 -7.61
C LEU A 248 -19.98 9.58 -9.01
N SER A 249 -19.08 9.17 -9.91
CA SER A 249 -19.11 9.55 -11.32
C SER A 249 -20.39 9.09 -12.02
N ALA A 250 -20.82 7.84 -11.81
CA ALA A 250 -22.07 7.32 -12.36
C ALA A 250 -23.27 8.13 -11.86
N ILE A 251 -23.32 8.44 -10.56
CA ILE A 251 -24.41 9.23 -9.96
C ILE A 251 -24.44 10.66 -10.53
N LYS A 252 -23.28 11.23 -10.85
CA LYS A 252 -23.16 12.61 -11.34
C LYS A 252 -23.42 12.76 -12.83
N TYR A 253 -22.97 11.80 -13.64
CA TYR A 253 -22.92 11.92 -15.10
C TYR A 253 -23.88 10.97 -15.84
N ALA A 254 -24.43 9.98 -15.16
CA ALA A 254 -25.47 9.08 -15.67
C ALA A 254 -26.72 9.15 -14.77
N LYS A 255 -27.74 8.34 -15.07
CA LYS A 255 -28.91 8.19 -14.21
C LYS A 255 -28.83 6.87 -13.46
N VAL A 256 -28.63 6.95 -12.15
CA VAL A 256 -28.51 5.76 -11.29
C VAL A 256 -29.80 5.57 -10.49
N LYS A 257 -30.53 4.52 -10.80
CA LYS A 257 -31.75 4.10 -10.10
C LYS A 257 -31.40 3.11 -8.98
N ALA A 258 -31.86 3.38 -7.77
CA ALA A 258 -31.67 2.51 -6.62
C ALA A 258 -32.71 1.38 -6.62
N ILE A 259 -32.24 0.13 -6.66
CA ILE A 259 -33.10 -1.06 -6.57
C ILE A 259 -33.17 -1.50 -5.11
N ARG A 260 -34.39 -1.52 -4.57
CA ARG A 260 -34.66 -1.81 -3.15
C ARG A 260 -35.33 -3.15 -2.98
N ASP A 261 -35.04 -3.79 -1.85
CA ASP A 261 -35.78 -4.97 -1.39
C ASP A 261 -37.08 -4.58 -0.64
N GLU A 262 -37.74 -5.60 -0.09
CA GLU A 262 -38.99 -5.46 0.67
C GLU A 262 -38.87 -4.63 1.96
N ASP A 263 -37.66 -4.51 2.52
CA ASP A 263 -37.36 -3.70 3.69
C ASP A 263 -36.96 -2.26 3.31
N GLY A 264 -36.94 -1.93 2.01
CA GLY A 264 -36.57 -0.62 1.49
C GLY A 264 -35.07 -0.36 1.43
N ILE A 265 -34.24 -1.39 1.67
CA ILE A 265 -32.78 -1.32 1.62
C ILE A 265 -32.33 -1.39 0.17
N VAL A 266 -31.45 -0.49 -0.25
CA VAL A 266 -30.84 -0.53 -1.58
C VAL A 266 -29.87 -1.70 -1.64
N VAL A 267 -30.13 -2.63 -2.55
CA VAL A 267 -29.35 -3.86 -2.75
C VAL A 267 -28.69 -3.95 -4.11
N ASP A 268 -29.14 -3.15 -5.07
CA ASP A 268 -28.59 -3.12 -6.43
C ASP A 268 -28.86 -1.75 -7.10
N TYR A 269 -28.27 -1.51 -8.27
CA TYR A 269 -28.40 -0.26 -9.02
C TYR A 269 -28.58 -0.51 -10.52
N GLU A 270 -29.49 0.21 -11.15
CA GLU A 270 -29.63 0.27 -12.60
C GLU A 270 -29.09 1.61 -13.10
N THR A 271 -28.16 1.58 -14.07
CA THR A 271 -27.53 2.79 -14.61
C THR A 271 -27.93 3.00 -16.06
N GLU A 272 -28.56 4.15 -16.36
CA GLU A 272 -28.86 4.59 -17.72
C GLU A 272 -27.91 5.73 -18.13
N GLY A 273 -27.21 5.54 -19.25
CA GLY A 273 -26.20 6.47 -19.74
C GLY A 273 -24.77 5.98 -19.46
N ASP A 274 -23.79 6.70 -20.00
CA ASP A 274 -22.37 6.41 -19.80
C ASP A 274 -21.72 7.46 -18.90
N PHE A 275 -20.64 7.09 -18.22
CA PHE A 275 -19.95 7.93 -17.26
C PHE A 275 -18.43 7.69 -17.28
N PRO A 276 -17.62 8.71 -16.97
CA PRO A 276 -16.17 8.58 -16.83
C PRO A 276 -15.78 7.59 -15.73
N LYS A 277 -14.71 6.84 -15.95
CA LYS A 277 -14.21 5.84 -14.99
C LYS A 277 -12.77 6.14 -14.65
N TYR A 278 -12.40 6.01 -13.38
CA TYR A 278 -11.08 6.28 -12.83
C TYR A 278 -10.00 5.49 -13.58
N GLY A 279 -8.85 6.14 -13.80
CA GLY A 279 -7.71 5.52 -14.48
C GLY A 279 -7.74 5.65 -16.00
N ASN A 280 -8.55 6.57 -16.55
CA ASN A 280 -8.60 6.89 -17.98
C ASN A 280 -8.14 8.33 -18.30
N ASP A 281 -7.46 9.01 -17.36
CA ASP A 281 -6.96 10.39 -17.52
C ASP A 281 -8.13 11.37 -17.81
N ASP A 282 -9.12 11.35 -16.93
CA ASP A 282 -10.35 12.17 -17.04
C ASP A 282 -10.63 12.87 -15.72
N ASP A 283 -10.31 14.18 -15.69
CA ASP A 283 -10.44 15.09 -14.53
C ASP A 283 -11.82 15.09 -13.85
N ARG A 284 -12.85 14.56 -14.51
CA ARG A 284 -14.21 14.48 -13.95
C ARG A 284 -14.37 13.40 -12.88
N VAL A 285 -13.51 12.37 -12.90
CA VAL A 285 -13.56 11.22 -11.99
C VAL A 285 -12.24 10.99 -11.22
N ASP A 286 -11.12 11.48 -11.76
CA ASP A 286 -9.81 11.48 -11.09
C ASP A 286 -9.79 12.44 -9.88
#